data_AF-A0A7Y3DLD9-F1
#
_entry.id   AF-A0A7Y3DLD9-F1
#
_cell.length_a   1.000
_cell.length_b   1.000
_cell.length_c   1.000
_cell.angle_alpha   90.00
_cell.angle_beta   90.00
_cell.angle_gamma   90.00
#
_symmetry.space_group_name_H-M   'P 1'
#
loop_
_entity.id
_entity.type
_entity.pdbx_description
1 polymer ?
#
loop_
_entity_poly.entity_id
_entity_poly.type
_entity_poly.pdbx_seq_one_letter_code
_entity_poly.pdbx_strand_id
1 'polypeptide(L)' 'MPKSMYEALVEAEKSTFLKQILGERIYNNYMTLKTKDWEDHRVNVTPKEHEKYLSA' A
#
# COMPACT_ATOMS: atom_id res chain seq x y z
N MET A 1 -3.62 15.23 1.18
CA MET A 1 -3.04 14.11 0.40
C MET A 1 -2.47 13.10 1.37
N PRO A 2 -2.67 11.79 1.15
CA PRO A 2 -2.13 10.74 2.02
C PRO A 2 -0.60 10.80 2.05
N LYS A 3 -0.01 10.58 3.23
CA LYS A 3 1.43 10.67 3.49
C LYS A 3 2.15 9.34 3.26
N SER A 4 1.41 8.25 3.11
CA SER A 4 1.94 6.92 2.83
C SER A 4 1.00 6.13 1.92
N MET A 5 1.54 5.11 1.25
CA MET A 5 0.75 4.19 0.42
C MET A 5 -0.35 3.49 1.23
N TYR A 6 -0.11 3.20 2.51
CA TYR A 6 -1.10 2.64 3.41
C TYR A 6 -2.28 3.59 3.66
N GLU A 7 -1.99 4.86 3.98
CA GLU A 7 -3.04 5.87 4.15
C GLU A 7 -3.88 6.04 2.88
N ALA A 8 -3.24 5.96 1.70
CA ALA A 8 -3.96 6.00 0.43
C ALA A 8 -4.88 4.79 0.23
N LEU A 9 -4.45 3.58 0.63
CA LEU A 9 -5.27 2.37 0.58
C LEU A 9 -6.44 2.42 1.57
N VAL A 10 -6.23 2.92 2.78
CA VAL A 10 -7.29 3.09 3.79
C VAL A 10 -8.32 4.14 3.33
N GLU A 11 -7.87 5.23 2.71
CA GLU A 11 -8.78 6.24 2.15
C GLU A 11 -9.55 5.70 0.94
N ALA A 12 -8.89 4.93 0.07
CA ALA A 12 -9.53 4.23 -1.03
C ALA A 12 -10.60 3.23 -0.53
N GLU A 13 -10.36 2.58 0.61
CA GLU A 13 -11.30 1.63 1.20
C GLU A 13 -12.57 2.30 1.74
N LYS A 14 -12.43 3.49 2.32
CA LYS A 14 -13.56 4.29 2.83
C LYS A 14 -14.33 5.00 1.73
N SER A 15 -13.72 5.17 0.55
CA SER A 15 -14.29 5.90 -0.57
C SER A 15 -15.16 5.00 -1.45
N THR A 16 -16.41 5.41 -1.68
CA THR A 16 -17.31 4.73 -2.62
C THR A 16 -16.96 5.01 -4.08
N PHE A 17 -16.22 6.09 -4.35
CA PHE A 17 -15.86 6.52 -5.70
C PHE A 17 -15.03 5.48 -6.45
N LEU A 18 -13.99 4.94 -5.81
CA LEU A 18 -13.09 3.98 -6.44
C LEU A 18 -13.81 2.65 -6.72
N LYS A 19 -14.68 2.21 -5.80
CA LYS A 19 -15.52 1.03 -5.96
C LYS A 19 -16.55 1.21 -7.10
N GLN A 20 -17.10 2.41 -7.27
CA GLN A 20 -18.06 2.72 -8.34
C GLN A 20 -17.40 2.75 -9.73
N ILE A 21 -16.19 3.30 -9.86
CA ILE A 21 -15.49 3.38 -11.16
C ILE A 21 -14.97 2.01 -11.61
N LEU A 22 -14.37 1.26 -10.69
CA LEU A 22 -13.74 -0.02 -11.03
C LEU A 22 -14.75 -1.19 -11.04
N GLY A 23 -15.87 -1.04 -10.33
CA GLY A 23 -16.78 -2.13 -10.06
C GLY A 23 -16.23 -3.11 -9.03
N GLU A 24 -17.12 -3.91 -8.43
CA GLU A 24 -16.81 -4.71 -7.24
C GLU A 24 -15.65 -5.70 -7.43
N ARG A 25 -15.64 -6.44 -8.54
CA ARG A 25 -14.61 -7.48 -8.78
C ARG A 25 -13.21 -6.88 -8.97
N ILE A 26 -13.09 -5.81 -9.75
CA ILE A 26 -11.78 -5.19 -10.04
C ILE A 26 -11.29 -4.45 -8.80
N TYR A 27 -12.18 -3.75 -8.10
CA TYR A 27 -11.86 -3.07 -6.84
C TYR A 27 -11.33 -4.06 -5.79
N ASN A 28 -12.02 -5.18 -5.56
CA ASN A 28 -11.59 -6.18 -4.57
C ASN A 28 -10.22 -6.77 -4.92
N ASN A 29 -9.98 -7.08 -6.21
CA ASN A 29 -8.68 -7.59 -6.66
C ASN A 29 -7.57 -6.54 -6.53
N TYR A 30 -7.85 -5.28 -6.88
CA TYR A 30 -6.91 -4.17 -6.77
C TYR A 30 -6.48 -3.94 -5.32
N MET A 31 -7.46 -3.86 -4.41
CA MET A 31 -7.18 -3.68 -2.98
C MET A 31 -6.39 -4.85 -2.40
N THR A 32 -6.76 -6.08 -2.75
CA THR A 32 -6.03 -7.28 -2.29
C THR A 32 -4.58 -7.27 -2.74
N LEU A 33 -4.33 -6.99 -4.03
CA LEU A 33 -2.97 -6.96 -4.58
C LEU A 33 -2.15 -5.83 -3.96
N LYS A 34 -2.71 -4.62 -3.85
CA LYS A 34 -1.95 -3.46 -3.35
C LYS A 34 -1.69 -3.51 -1.85
N THR A 35 -2.62 -4.07 -1.06
CA THR A 35 -2.37 -4.33 0.36
C THR A 35 -1.27 -5.37 0.54
N LYS A 36 -1.28 -6.45 -0.27
CA LYS A 36 -0.21 -7.47 -0.24
C LYS A 36 1.15 -6.88 -0.63
N ASP A 37 1.22 -6.14 -1.73
CA ASP A 37 2.45 -5.46 -2.17
C ASP A 37 3.03 -4.58 -1.06
N TRP A 38 2.16 -3.88 -0.34
CA TRP A 38 2.57 -3.00 0.75
C TRP A 38 3.03 -3.77 1.99
N GLU A 39 2.34 -4.84 2.38
CA GLU A 39 2.78 -5.72 3.48
C GLU A 39 4.16 -6.28 3.17
N ASP A 40 4.35 -6.84 1.98
CA ASP A 40 5.63 -7.39 1.50
C ASP A 40 6.72 -6.30 1.51
N HIS A 41 6.42 -5.07 1.08
CA HIS A 41 7.40 -3.99 1.11
C HIS A 41 7.77 -3.54 2.53
N ARG A 42 6.82 -3.56 3.48
CA ARG A 42 7.06 -3.13 4.87
C ARG A 42 7.96 -4.10 5.64
N VAL A 43 7.86 -5.40 5.40
CA VAL A 43 8.71 -6.40 6.08
C VAL A 43 10.11 -6.52 5.49
N ASN A 44 10.36 -5.89 4.33
CA ASN A 44 11.66 -5.91 3.69
C ASN A 44 12.57 -4.82 4.26
N VAL A 45 13.69 -5.22 4.85
CA VAL A 45 14.77 -4.30 5.23
C VAL A 45 15.50 -3.87 3.97
N THR A 46 15.47 -2.58 3.70
CA THR A 46 16.08 -1.99 2.50
C THR A 46 17.59 -1.78 2.71
N PRO A 47 18.41 -1.84 1.64
CA PRO A 47 19.84 -1.54 1.75
C PRO A 47 20.14 -0.17 2.39
N LYS A 48 19.24 0.80 2.19
CA LYS A 48 19.31 2.12 2.81
C LYS A 48 19.22 2.07 4.34
N GLU A 49 18.47 1.13 4.90
CA GLU A 49 18.38 0.91 6.34
C GLU A 49 19.64 0.23 6.88
N HIS A 50 20.25 -0.66 6.09
CA HIS A 50 21.57 -1.23 6.42
C HIS A 50 22.64 -0.15 6.44
N GLU A 51 22.71 0.73 5.43
CA GLU A 51 23.64 1.86 5.44
C GLU A 51 23.38 2.80 6.63
N LYS A 52 22.13 3.06 6.98
CA LYS A 52 21.81 4.03 8.04
C LYS A 52 22.09 3.54 9.46
N TYR A 53 21.92 2.24 9.72
CA TYR A 53 21.97 1.68 11.08
C TYR A 53 23.09 0.64 11.30
N LEU A 54 23.67 0.10 10.22
CA LEU A 54 24.70 -0.95 10.28
C LEU A 54 26.02 -0.54 9.61
N SER A 55 26.14 0.67 9.06
CA SER A 55 27.46 1.20 8.70
C SER A 55 28.15 1.76 9.94
N ALA A 56 29.32 1.21 10.24
CA ALA A 56 30.24 1.67 11.29
C ALA A 56 31.18 2.75 10.75
#